data_AF-A0AAE9IWQ4-F1
#
_entry.id   AF-A0AAE9IWQ4-F1
#
_cell.length_a   1.000
_cell.length_b   1.000
_cell.length_c   1.000
_cell.angle_alpha   90.00
_cell.angle_beta   90.00
_cell.angle_gamma   90.00
#
_symmetry.space_group_name_H-M   'P 1'
#
loop_
_entity.id
_entity.type
_entity.pdbx_description
1 polymer ?
#
loop_
_entity_poly.entity_id
_entity_poly.type
_entity_poly.pdbx_seq_one_letter_code
_entity_poly.pdbx_strand_id
1 'polypeptide(L)'
;MELEPLSYDPVKHVLRHLNLITREKIHMKIPDLRKTNEFIPYNLKSVTLGNHYLDVEGREWNIMAAHEEVHERQVDPEDGNIGNIVTYIDILGKSSVRFNSGGYRFKHDVDGGPDDSFKKLVDGYLENGTVIDQFSIFSFPTCWEGRDPEKFRIRVNKLNARNSDWETFRKFLPYFDQSIPLRQVGFTFRNVFVQFFNEPMILNSQRIVLYFPYYDPDPIDDLFLTLPHKHISITYLNFPIEKIRELAAHWKETSKPIGQTFLLVIEHYSYVIEVHDHLKQHLGAIPSKVISLGTSYFAHSVTIPINEELEIVVYGGKATMKWPPFIWTFKMEIMSRGSTVPKPLPQ
;
A
#
# COMPACT_ATOMS: atom_id res chain seq x y z
N MET A 1 23.90 -35.99 -30.31
CA MET A 1 23.33 -35.87 -28.95
C MET A 1 22.28 -34.79 -29.05
N GLU A 2 21.08 -35.18 -29.47
CA GLU A 2 19.94 -34.28 -29.52
C GLU A 2 19.57 -33.97 -28.07
N LEU A 3 19.59 -32.69 -27.71
CA LEU A 3 19.02 -32.24 -26.44
C LEU A 3 17.53 -32.54 -26.52
N GLU A 4 17.08 -33.57 -25.79
CA GLU A 4 15.65 -33.79 -25.59
C GLU A 4 15.04 -32.47 -25.10
N PRO A 5 13.95 -31.98 -25.71
CA PRO A 5 13.27 -30.80 -25.21
C PRO A 5 12.85 -31.12 -23.78
N LEU A 6 13.36 -30.34 -22.83
CA LEU A 6 13.00 -30.42 -21.42
C LEU A 6 11.51 -30.72 -21.32
N SER A 7 11.17 -31.81 -20.62
CA SER A 7 9.78 -32.12 -20.33
C SER A 7 9.09 -30.86 -19.82
N TYR A 8 7.79 -30.77 -20.04
CA TYR A 8 7.00 -29.55 -19.84
C TYR A 8 7.12 -28.92 -18.42
N ASP A 9 7.64 -29.64 -17.42
CA ASP A 9 7.69 -29.20 -16.03
C ASP A 9 8.91 -28.36 -15.62
N PRO A 10 10.17 -28.69 -15.97
CA PRO A 10 11.31 -27.80 -15.72
C PRO A 10 11.16 -26.40 -16.34
N VAL A 11 10.63 -26.31 -17.56
CA VAL A 11 10.42 -25.01 -18.24
C VAL A 11 9.39 -24.17 -17.49
N LYS A 12 8.27 -24.75 -17.05
CA LYS A 12 7.30 -24.05 -16.21
C LYS A 12 7.92 -23.57 -14.91
N HIS A 13 8.73 -24.41 -14.27
CA HIS A 13 9.37 -24.06 -13.01
C HIS A 13 10.30 -22.85 -13.20
N VAL A 14 11.09 -22.81 -14.26
CA VAL A 14 11.93 -21.65 -14.60
C VAL A 14 11.06 -20.42 -14.85
N LEU A 15 10.10 -20.50 -15.76
CA LEU A 15 9.23 -19.38 -16.14
C LEU A 15 8.49 -18.77 -14.94
N ARG A 16 8.02 -19.60 -14.00
CA ARG A 16 7.34 -19.14 -12.76
C ARG A 16 8.22 -18.23 -11.89
N HIS A 17 9.55 -18.41 -11.92
CA HIS A 17 10.50 -17.64 -11.11
C HIS A 17 11.12 -16.46 -11.87
N LEU A 18 10.80 -16.29 -13.16
CA LEU A 18 11.25 -15.14 -13.93
C LEU A 18 10.43 -13.89 -13.61
N ASN A 19 11.09 -12.73 -13.63
CA ASN A 19 10.41 -11.45 -13.52
C ASN A 19 9.58 -11.14 -14.78
N LEU A 20 8.61 -10.23 -14.61
CA LEU A 20 7.67 -9.82 -15.64
C LEU A 20 8.32 -9.45 -16.98
N ILE A 21 9.30 -8.54 -16.96
CA ILE A 21 9.99 -8.06 -18.17
C ILE A 21 10.64 -9.22 -18.93
N THR A 22 11.24 -10.17 -18.21
CA THR A 22 11.89 -11.33 -18.83
C THR A 22 10.85 -12.24 -19.46
N ARG A 23 9.71 -12.46 -18.78
CA ARG A 23 8.61 -13.28 -19.31
C ARG A 23 7.97 -12.66 -20.55
N GLU A 24 7.78 -11.34 -20.58
CA GLU A 24 7.29 -10.63 -21.77
C GLU A 24 8.26 -10.74 -22.94
N LYS A 25 9.58 -10.59 -22.69
CA LYS A 25 10.60 -10.77 -23.73
C LYS A 25 10.58 -12.19 -24.30
N ILE A 26 10.42 -13.20 -23.44
CA ILE A 26 10.27 -14.60 -23.88
C ILE A 26 9.00 -14.75 -24.73
N HIS A 27 7.87 -14.24 -24.24
CA HIS A 27 6.60 -14.29 -24.96
C HIS A 27 6.73 -13.63 -26.35
N MET A 28 7.36 -12.46 -26.46
CA MET A 28 7.55 -11.79 -27.75
C MET A 28 8.51 -12.54 -28.68
N LYS A 29 9.68 -12.93 -28.17
CA LYS A 29 10.82 -13.39 -28.99
C LYS A 29 10.89 -14.89 -29.22
N ILE A 30 10.22 -15.70 -28.41
CA ILE A 30 10.30 -17.16 -28.46
C ILE A 30 8.87 -17.72 -28.62
N PRO A 31 8.35 -17.80 -29.86
CA PRO A 31 6.98 -18.25 -30.14
C PRO A 31 6.64 -19.62 -29.50
N ASP A 32 7.59 -20.55 -29.51
CA ASP A 32 7.42 -21.91 -28.99
C ASP A 32 7.11 -21.93 -27.48
N LEU A 33 7.51 -20.89 -26.74
CA LEU A 33 7.28 -20.78 -25.30
C LEU A 33 6.05 -19.94 -24.96
N ARG A 34 5.36 -19.33 -25.93
CA ARG A 34 4.20 -18.45 -25.67
C ARG A 34 3.10 -19.17 -24.91
N LYS A 35 2.68 -20.35 -25.41
CA LYS A 35 1.62 -21.15 -24.79
C LYS A 35 2.00 -21.54 -23.36
N THR A 36 3.20 -22.07 -23.15
CA THR A 36 3.69 -22.44 -21.81
C THR A 36 3.73 -21.24 -20.87
N ASN A 37 4.15 -20.07 -21.38
CA ASN A 37 4.18 -18.84 -20.60
C ASN A 37 2.77 -18.34 -20.26
N GLU A 38 1.81 -18.42 -21.18
CA GLU A 38 0.41 -18.02 -20.94
C GLU A 38 -0.28 -18.88 -19.88
N PHE A 39 0.13 -20.13 -19.67
CA PHE A 39 -0.45 -20.99 -18.61
C PHE A 39 0.08 -20.71 -17.20
N ILE A 40 1.03 -19.78 -17.04
CA ILE A 40 1.70 -19.53 -15.76
C ILE A 40 1.34 -18.12 -15.26
N PRO A 41 0.55 -18.02 -14.18
CA PRO A 41 0.25 -16.73 -13.56
C PRO A 41 1.48 -15.93 -13.20
N TYR A 42 1.37 -14.61 -13.34
CA TYR A 42 2.45 -13.71 -12.98
C TYR A 42 2.63 -13.61 -11.46
N ASN A 43 3.89 -13.43 -11.06
CA ASN A 43 4.27 -12.97 -9.73
C ASN A 43 4.70 -11.50 -9.86
N LEU A 44 3.80 -10.58 -9.53
CA LEU A 44 3.96 -9.14 -9.73
C LEU A 44 4.41 -8.48 -8.42
N LYS A 45 5.40 -7.58 -8.50
CA LYS A 45 5.87 -6.82 -7.33
C LYS A 45 4.88 -5.73 -6.90
N SER A 46 4.36 -4.97 -7.86
CA SER A 46 3.40 -3.90 -7.58
C SER A 46 2.38 -3.76 -8.69
N VAL A 47 1.12 -3.61 -8.31
CA VAL A 47 0.03 -3.28 -9.22
C VAL A 47 -0.83 -2.17 -8.61
N THR A 48 -1.17 -1.16 -9.40
CA THR A 48 -2.20 -0.18 -9.06
C THR A 48 -3.32 -0.29 -10.08
N LEU A 49 -4.56 -0.40 -9.60
CA LEU A 49 -5.72 -0.58 -10.46
C LEU A 49 -6.79 0.48 -10.17
N GLY A 50 -7.29 1.08 -11.25
CA GLY A 50 -8.44 1.96 -11.27
C GLY A 50 -9.21 1.79 -12.57
N ASN A 51 -10.25 2.59 -12.76
CA ASN A 51 -10.99 2.62 -14.00
C ASN A 51 -10.13 3.20 -15.12
N HIS A 52 -9.97 2.44 -16.20
CA HIS A 52 -9.09 2.71 -17.33
C HIS A 52 -7.63 3.09 -16.98
N TYR A 53 -7.18 2.73 -15.77
CA TYR A 53 -5.82 2.97 -15.29
C TYR A 53 -5.23 1.69 -14.70
N LEU A 54 -4.04 1.33 -15.17
CA LEU A 54 -3.28 0.19 -14.68
C LEU A 54 -1.80 0.58 -14.58
N ASP A 55 -1.21 0.43 -13.40
CA ASP A 55 0.25 0.41 -13.24
C ASP A 55 0.67 -1.02 -12.91
N VAL A 56 1.64 -1.56 -13.65
CA VAL A 56 2.31 -2.81 -13.30
C VAL A 56 3.83 -2.60 -13.23
N GLU A 57 4.38 -2.67 -12.02
CA GLU A 57 5.81 -2.49 -11.73
C GLU A 57 6.41 -1.17 -12.30
N GLY A 58 5.66 -0.06 -12.22
CA GLY A 58 6.10 1.25 -12.72
C GLY A 58 5.92 1.42 -14.24
N ARG A 59 5.05 0.60 -14.83
CA ARG A 59 4.58 0.72 -16.22
C ARG A 59 3.12 1.12 -16.18
N GLU A 60 2.89 2.41 -16.36
CA GLU A 60 1.58 3.03 -16.28
C GLU A 60 0.90 2.96 -17.65
N TRP A 61 -0.35 2.55 -17.63
CA TRP A 61 -1.25 2.50 -18.77
C TRP A 61 -2.50 3.31 -18.41
N ASN A 62 -2.86 4.25 -19.28
CA ASN A 62 -4.09 5.00 -19.18
C ASN A 62 -4.83 4.92 -20.51
N ILE A 63 -6.10 4.49 -20.46
CA ILE A 63 -6.93 4.33 -21.65
C ILE A 63 -8.05 5.37 -21.61
N MET A 64 -8.25 6.04 -22.72
CA MET A 64 -9.29 7.06 -22.87
C MET A 64 -9.97 6.88 -24.23
N ALA A 65 -11.09 7.57 -24.45
CA ALA A 65 -11.59 7.75 -25.80
C ALA A 65 -10.51 8.37 -26.70
N ALA A 66 -10.41 7.93 -27.94
CA ALA A 66 -9.68 8.68 -28.95
C ALA A 66 -10.51 9.92 -29.31
N HIS A 67 -9.87 11.06 -29.53
CA HIS A 67 -10.55 12.30 -29.88
C HIS A 67 -9.92 12.90 -31.14
N GLU A 68 -10.74 13.54 -31.95
CA GLU A 68 -10.27 14.42 -33.03
C GLU A 68 -10.51 15.89 -32.65
N GLU A 69 -9.59 16.75 -33.08
CA GLU A 69 -9.67 18.18 -32.88
C GLU A 69 -10.54 18.79 -33.99
N VAL A 70 -11.59 19.49 -33.59
CA VAL A 70 -12.50 20.17 -34.50
C VAL A 70 -12.40 21.68 -34.25
N HIS A 71 -12.10 22.40 -35.33
CA HIS A 71 -12.03 23.85 -35.31
C HIS A 71 -13.34 24.42 -35.85
N GLU A 72 -14.11 25.04 -34.96
CA GLU A 72 -15.35 25.74 -35.34
C GLU A 72 -15.15 27.25 -35.22
N ARG A 73 -15.61 27.98 -36.25
CA ARG A 73 -15.71 29.44 -36.17
C ARG A 73 -17.02 29.78 -35.48
N GLN A 74 -16.96 30.44 -34.34
CA GLN A 74 -18.12 31.03 -33.70
C GLN A 74 -18.05 32.55 -33.80
N VAL A 75 -19.20 33.16 -34.05
CA VAL A 75 -19.40 34.61 -33.97
C VAL A 75 -19.83 34.90 -32.55
N ASP A 76 -19.07 35.73 -31.84
CA ASP A 76 -19.46 36.23 -30.53
C ASP A 76 -20.76 37.02 -30.66
N PRO A 77 -21.84 36.59 -29.99
CA PRO A 77 -23.14 37.24 -30.10
C PRO A 77 -23.17 38.67 -29.51
N GLU A 78 -22.19 39.08 -28.70
CA GLU A 78 -22.15 40.40 -28.07
C GLU A 78 -21.43 41.47 -28.91
N ASP A 79 -20.34 41.11 -29.60
CA ASP A 79 -19.51 42.06 -30.35
C ASP A 79 -19.30 41.72 -31.84
N GLY A 80 -19.80 40.56 -32.30
CA GLY A 80 -19.70 40.09 -33.68
C GLY A 80 -18.29 39.60 -34.08
N ASN A 81 -17.36 39.48 -33.14
CA ASN A 81 -16.02 38.98 -33.44
C ASN A 81 -16.03 37.48 -33.74
N ILE A 82 -15.22 37.07 -34.71
CA ILE A 82 -15.06 35.66 -35.09
C ILE A 82 -13.94 35.06 -34.24
N GLY A 83 -14.32 34.20 -33.28
CA GLY A 83 -13.41 33.36 -32.51
C GLY A 83 -13.28 31.97 -33.13
N ASN A 84 -12.09 31.37 -33.02
CA ASN A 84 -11.92 29.94 -33.28
C ASN A 84 -12.11 29.20 -31.95
N ILE A 85 -13.14 28.37 -31.86
CA ILE A 85 -13.31 27.43 -30.75
C ILE A 85 -12.71 26.11 -31.18
N VAL A 86 -11.90 25.53 -30.29
CA VAL A 86 -11.37 24.18 -30.42
C VAL A 86 -12.24 23.27 -29.58
N THR A 87 -12.94 22.33 -30.22
CA THR A 87 -13.67 21.25 -29.55
C THR A 87 -12.98 19.92 -29.82
N TYR A 88 -13.17 18.96 -28.91
CA TYR A 88 -12.65 17.60 -29.04
C TYR A 88 -13.85 16.66 -29.15
N ILE A 89 -13.93 15.91 -30.25
CA ILE A 89 -15.02 14.96 -30.48
C ILE A 89 -14.48 13.54 -30.32
N ASP A 90 -15.18 12.72 -29.53
CA ASP A 90 -14.85 11.30 -29.35
C ASP A 90 -15.00 10.55 -30.67
N ILE A 91 -13.96 9.84 -31.06
CA ILE A 91 -13.99 8.93 -32.20
C ILE A 91 -14.62 7.63 -31.73
N LEU A 92 -15.87 7.40 -32.12
CA LEU A 92 -16.63 6.22 -31.73
C LEU A 92 -15.88 4.93 -32.05
N GLY A 93 -15.79 4.03 -31.07
CA GLY A 93 -15.15 2.73 -31.24
C GLY A 93 -13.62 2.78 -31.32
N LYS A 94 -12.99 3.91 -30.96
CA LYS A 94 -11.53 4.01 -30.81
C LYS A 94 -11.11 4.45 -29.42
N SER A 95 -9.95 3.93 -29.01
CA SER A 95 -9.33 4.26 -27.73
C SER A 95 -7.94 4.84 -27.94
N SER A 96 -7.58 5.84 -27.14
CA SER A 96 -6.22 6.34 -27.02
C SER A 96 -5.53 5.65 -25.85
N VAL A 97 -4.56 4.78 -26.12
CA VAL A 97 -3.71 4.15 -25.11
C VAL A 97 -2.50 5.02 -24.85
N ARG A 98 -2.32 5.46 -23.60
CA ARG A 98 -1.16 6.21 -23.12
C ARG A 98 -0.32 5.31 -22.24
N PHE A 99 0.96 5.23 -22.54
CA PHE A 99 1.94 4.48 -21.77
C PHE A 99 3.01 5.39 -21.19
N ASN A 100 3.44 5.11 -19.97
CA ASN A 100 4.55 5.78 -19.32
C ASN A 100 5.38 4.79 -18.49
N SER A 101 6.69 4.76 -18.71
CA SER A 101 7.63 4.01 -17.87
C SER A 101 9.05 4.54 -17.99
N GLY A 102 9.70 4.82 -16.86
CA GLY A 102 11.14 5.12 -16.82
C GLY A 102 11.61 6.27 -17.74
N GLY A 103 10.75 7.25 -17.99
CA GLY A 103 11.03 8.37 -18.90
C GLY A 103 10.61 8.14 -20.36
N TYR A 104 10.21 6.93 -20.72
CA TYR A 104 9.61 6.62 -22.03
C TYR A 104 8.10 6.81 -21.99
N ARG A 105 7.56 7.53 -22.98
CA ARG A 105 6.13 7.80 -23.13
C ARG A 105 5.71 7.60 -24.57
N PHE A 106 4.56 6.97 -24.77
CA PHE A 106 3.89 6.98 -26.07
C PHE A 106 2.38 7.08 -25.92
N LYS A 107 1.75 7.55 -27.00
CA LYS A 107 0.31 7.52 -27.20
C LYS A 107 0.04 6.79 -28.50
N HIS A 108 -0.88 5.86 -28.49
CA HIS A 108 -1.30 5.13 -29.69
C HIS A 108 -2.81 4.92 -29.68
N ASP A 109 -3.45 5.20 -30.81
CA ASP A 109 -4.88 4.97 -30.96
C ASP A 109 -5.11 3.55 -31.49
N VAL A 110 -6.05 2.84 -30.88
CA VAL A 110 -6.39 1.46 -31.21
C VAL A 110 -7.88 1.31 -31.46
N ASP A 111 -8.25 0.31 -32.25
CA ASP A 111 -9.65 -0.04 -32.47
C ASP A 111 -10.23 -0.73 -31.23
N GLY A 112 -11.47 -0.35 -30.90
CA GLY A 112 -12.20 -0.78 -29.72
C GLY A 112 -12.52 0.38 -28.77
N GLY A 113 -13.62 0.27 -28.03
CA GLY A 113 -13.97 1.24 -26.98
C GLY A 113 -13.00 1.16 -25.79
N PRO A 114 -12.98 2.19 -24.91
CA PRO A 114 -12.06 2.23 -23.77
C PRO A 114 -12.20 1.02 -22.83
N ASP A 115 -13.43 0.59 -22.55
CA ASP A 115 -13.68 -0.58 -21.69
C ASP A 115 -13.14 -1.88 -22.29
N ASP A 116 -13.36 -2.12 -23.58
CA ASP A 116 -12.87 -3.32 -24.27
C ASP A 116 -11.34 -3.34 -24.34
N SER A 117 -10.74 -2.20 -24.66
CA SER A 117 -9.28 -2.04 -24.72
C SER A 117 -8.66 -2.24 -23.34
N PHE A 118 -9.30 -1.70 -22.30
CA PHE A 118 -8.85 -1.85 -20.92
C PHE A 118 -9.02 -3.26 -20.40
N LYS A 119 -10.12 -3.93 -20.75
CA LYS A 119 -10.32 -5.35 -20.45
C LYS A 119 -9.20 -6.19 -21.03
N LYS A 120 -8.86 -6.02 -22.32
CA LYS A 120 -7.75 -6.74 -22.97
C LYS A 120 -6.42 -6.51 -22.26
N LEU A 121 -6.15 -5.27 -21.85
CA LEU A 121 -4.94 -4.92 -21.11
C LEU A 121 -4.89 -5.62 -19.74
N VAL A 122 -5.97 -5.52 -18.97
CA VAL A 122 -6.08 -6.12 -17.63
C VAL A 122 -5.95 -7.63 -17.70
N ASP A 123 -6.65 -8.29 -18.63
CA ASP A 123 -6.59 -9.75 -18.79
C ASP A 123 -5.19 -10.22 -19.25
N GLY A 124 -4.38 -9.35 -19.88
CA GLY A 124 -2.99 -9.66 -20.23
C GLY A 124 -2.03 -9.71 -19.04
N TYR A 125 -2.39 -9.10 -17.90
CA TYR A 125 -1.55 -9.05 -16.70
C TYR A 125 -2.14 -9.80 -15.51
N LEU A 126 -3.46 -9.75 -15.36
CA LEU A 126 -4.20 -10.25 -14.21
C LEU A 126 -5.07 -11.42 -14.64
N GLU A 127 -4.63 -12.61 -14.28
CA GLU A 127 -5.36 -13.85 -14.48
C GLU A 127 -5.54 -14.62 -13.17
N ASN A 128 -6.32 -15.70 -13.22
CA ASN A 128 -6.56 -16.52 -12.04
C ASN A 128 -5.26 -17.08 -11.45
N GLY A 129 -5.07 -16.90 -10.14
CA GLY A 129 -3.86 -17.33 -9.45
C GLY A 129 -2.69 -16.34 -9.55
N THR A 130 -2.88 -15.16 -10.16
CA THR A 130 -1.86 -14.09 -10.14
C THR A 130 -1.54 -13.71 -8.70
N VAL A 131 -0.25 -13.61 -8.38
CA VAL A 131 0.23 -13.21 -7.04
C VAL A 131 0.81 -11.81 -7.13
N ILE A 132 0.37 -10.92 -6.24
CA ILE A 132 0.77 -9.51 -6.22
C ILE A 132 1.35 -9.19 -4.83
N ASP A 133 2.61 -8.74 -4.76
CA ASP A 133 3.23 -8.39 -3.47
C ASP A 133 2.62 -7.11 -2.89
N GLN A 134 2.37 -6.09 -3.72
CA GLN A 134 1.72 -4.84 -3.33
C GLN A 134 0.61 -4.45 -4.32
N PHE A 135 -0.63 -4.46 -3.87
CA PHE A 135 -1.80 -4.08 -4.66
C PHE A 135 -2.39 -2.77 -4.13
N SER A 136 -2.55 -1.78 -5.01
CA SER A 136 -3.16 -0.49 -4.67
C SER A 136 -4.48 -0.29 -5.41
N ILE A 137 -5.53 0.09 -4.69
CA ILE A 137 -6.87 0.31 -5.24
C ILE A 137 -7.13 1.82 -5.35
N PHE A 138 -7.55 2.25 -6.55
CA PHE A 138 -8.08 3.60 -6.79
C PHE A 138 -9.58 3.58 -7.10
N SER A 139 -10.01 2.64 -7.94
CA SER A 139 -11.43 2.43 -8.25
C SER A 139 -11.66 1.01 -8.76
N PHE A 140 -12.90 0.56 -8.73
CA PHE A 140 -13.26 -0.76 -9.23
C PHE A 140 -13.40 -0.72 -10.76
N PRO A 141 -12.66 -1.55 -11.51
CA PRO A 141 -12.70 -1.51 -12.96
C PRO A 141 -13.97 -2.15 -13.50
N THR A 142 -14.61 -1.51 -14.48
CA THR A 142 -15.83 -1.99 -15.15
C THR A 142 -15.64 -3.40 -15.73
N CYS A 143 -14.44 -3.72 -16.22
CA CYS A 143 -14.12 -5.03 -16.80
C CYS A 143 -14.13 -6.20 -15.79
N TRP A 144 -14.25 -5.92 -14.48
CA TRP A 144 -14.44 -6.91 -13.44
C TRP A 144 -15.90 -7.01 -12.98
N GLU A 145 -16.80 -6.14 -13.45
CA GLU A 145 -18.23 -6.27 -13.14
C GLU A 145 -18.79 -7.55 -13.76
N GLY A 146 -19.50 -8.35 -12.95
CA GLY A 146 -20.07 -9.63 -13.40
C GLY A 146 -19.05 -10.75 -13.66
N ARG A 147 -17.76 -10.55 -13.39
CA ARG A 147 -16.75 -11.62 -13.51
C ARG A 147 -17.00 -12.69 -12.44
N ASP A 148 -16.88 -13.95 -12.84
CA ASP A 148 -17.07 -15.10 -11.96
C ASP A 148 -15.90 -15.19 -10.94
N PRO A 149 -16.12 -14.96 -9.63
CA PRO A 149 -15.07 -14.99 -8.63
C PRO A 149 -14.54 -16.39 -8.32
N GLU A 150 -15.17 -17.47 -8.81
CA GLU A 150 -14.63 -18.83 -8.70
C GLU A 150 -13.58 -19.10 -9.78
N LYS A 151 -13.70 -18.41 -10.93
CA LYS A 151 -12.79 -18.56 -12.08
C LYS A 151 -11.71 -17.50 -12.12
N PHE A 152 -11.81 -16.48 -11.28
CA PHE A 152 -10.85 -15.40 -11.21
C PHE A 152 -10.62 -14.94 -9.77
N ARG A 153 -9.48 -15.33 -9.23
CA ARG A 153 -8.96 -14.81 -7.95
C ARG A 153 -7.50 -14.43 -8.08
N ILE A 154 -7.14 -13.36 -7.39
CA ILE A 154 -5.76 -12.92 -7.24
C ILE A 154 -5.34 -13.03 -5.78
N ARG A 155 -4.06 -13.33 -5.54
CA ARG A 155 -3.48 -13.31 -4.20
C ARG A 155 -2.74 -12.00 -3.98
N VAL A 156 -3.00 -11.35 -2.86
CA VAL A 156 -2.38 -10.08 -2.49
C VAL A 156 -1.63 -10.26 -1.17
N ASN A 157 -0.38 -9.80 -1.09
CA ASN A 157 0.38 -9.84 0.18
C ASN A 157 0.26 -8.53 0.97
N LYS A 158 0.30 -7.39 0.29
CA LYS A 158 0.14 -6.06 0.88
C LYS A 158 -0.96 -5.31 0.13
N LEU A 159 -1.99 -4.89 0.83
CA LEU A 159 -3.08 -4.11 0.27
C LEU A 159 -2.95 -2.63 0.65
N ASN A 160 -3.08 -1.74 -0.33
CA ASN A 160 -3.14 -0.30 -0.13
C ASN A 160 -4.47 0.25 -0.69
N ALA A 161 -5.41 0.52 0.19
CA ALA A 161 -6.70 1.14 -0.11
C ALA A 161 -6.75 2.62 0.31
N ARG A 162 -5.60 3.31 0.37
CA ARG A 162 -5.51 4.72 0.81
C ARG A 162 -6.40 5.66 -0.01
N ASN A 163 -6.57 5.39 -1.30
CA ASN A 163 -7.32 6.23 -2.24
C ASN A 163 -8.67 5.62 -2.64
N SER A 164 -9.20 4.70 -1.82
CA SER A 164 -10.45 3.99 -2.07
C SER A 164 -11.42 4.19 -0.91
N ASP A 165 -12.72 4.20 -1.21
CA ASP A 165 -13.78 4.12 -0.21
C ASP A 165 -14.16 2.65 0.09
N TRP A 166 -15.07 2.48 1.04
CA TRP A 166 -15.62 1.19 1.44
C TRP A 166 -16.37 0.48 0.29
N GLU A 167 -17.21 1.21 -0.43
CA GLU A 167 -18.04 0.67 -1.50
C GLU A 167 -17.19 0.12 -2.66
N THR A 168 -16.10 0.78 -2.97
CA THR A 168 -15.11 0.32 -3.94
C THR A 168 -14.37 -0.89 -3.40
N PHE A 169 -13.87 -0.83 -2.17
CA PHE A 169 -13.11 -1.93 -1.57
C PHE A 169 -13.93 -3.23 -1.50
N ARG A 170 -15.20 -3.18 -1.08
CA ARG A 170 -16.04 -4.37 -0.96
C ARG A 170 -16.29 -5.09 -2.29
N LYS A 171 -16.26 -4.35 -3.42
CA LYS A 171 -16.36 -4.95 -4.76
C LYS A 171 -15.14 -5.82 -5.10
N PHE A 172 -13.98 -5.57 -4.50
CA PHE A 172 -12.78 -6.38 -4.68
C PHE A 172 -12.76 -7.67 -3.86
N LEU A 173 -13.46 -7.71 -2.71
CA LEU A 173 -13.40 -8.83 -1.76
C LEU A 173 -13.64 -10.22 -2.39
N PRO A 174 -14.60 -10.42 -3.32
CA PRO A 174 -14.82 -11.73 -3.95
C PRO A 174 -13.63 -12.23 -4.78
N TYR A 175 -12.79 -11.31 -5.27
CA TYR A 175 -11.69 -11.61 -6.18
C TYR A 175 -10.35 -11.82 -5.44
N PHE A 176 -10.32 -11.66 -4.13
CA PHE A 176 -9.13 -11.94 -3.34
C PHE A 176 -9.11 -13.40 -2.87
N ASP A 177 -7.97 -14.07 -3.10
CA ASP A 177 -7.64 -15.32 -2.42
C ASP A 177 -7.30 -15.03 -0.94
N GLN A 178 -8.27 -15.25 -0.06
CA GLN A 178 -8.15 -15.02 1.38
C GLN A 178 -7.59 -16.24 2.16
N SER A 179 -7.06 -17.26 1.46
CA SER A 179 -6.48 -18.45 2.10
C SER A 179 -5.23 -18.16 2.95
N ILE A 180 -4.53 -17.07 2.64
CA ILE A 180 -3.35 -16.61 3.36
C ILE A 180 -3.61 -15.17 3.85
N PRO A 181 -3.41 -14.87 5.15
CA PRO A 181 -3.60 -13.52 5.66
C PRO A 181 -2.67 -12.50 5.00
N LEU A 182 -3.16 -11.27 4.85
CA LEU A 182 -2.35 -10.15 4.37
C LEU A 182 -1.16 -9.91 5.31
N ARG A 183 0.04 -9.73 4.74
CA ARG A 183 1.20 -9.24 5.49
C ARG A 183 0.99 -7.79 5.93
N GLN A 184 0.29 -6.99 5.11
CA GLN A 184 -0.02 -5.61 5.45
C GLN A 184 -1.31 -5.16 4.80
N VAL A 185 -2.08 -4.33 5.50
CA VAL A 185 -3.12 -3.50 4.90
C VAL A 185 -2.95 -2.05 5.30
N GLY A 186 -3.23 -1.12 4.40
CA GLY A 186 -3.27 0.29 4.73
C GLY A 186 -4.37 1.04 4.01
N PHE A 187 -4.94 2.02 4.69
CA PHE A 187 -6.00 2.88 4.18
C PHE A 187 -6.00 4.23 4.88
N THR A 188 -6.67 5.22 4.28
CA THR A 188 -6.91 6.50 4.92
C THR A 188 -7.97 6.29 5.98
N PHE A 189 -7.71 6.61 7.24
CA PHE A 189 -8.70 6.49 8.29
C PHE A 189 -9.67 7.67 8.22
N ARG A 190 -10.96 7.33 8.17
CA ARG A 190 -12.08 8.20 8.47
C ARG A 190 -13.09 7.42 9.30
N ASN A 191 -13.90 8.09 10.10
CA ASN A 191 -14.96 7.44 10.88
C ASN A 191 -15.94 6.64 9.99
N VAL A 192 -16.18 7.11 8.77
CA VAL A 192 -16.99 6.38 7.77
C VAL A 192 -16.37 5.06 7.32
N PHE A 193 -15.07 4.84 7.56
CA PHE A 193 -14.34 3.63 7.18
C PHE A 193 -14.14 2.65 8.36
N VAL A 194 -14.81 2.86 9.49
CA VAL A 194 -14.80 1.89 10.61
C VAL A 194 -15.26 0.50 10.15
N GLN A 195 -16.09 0.43 9.11
CA GLN A 195 -16.55 -0.83 8.51
C GLN A 195 -15.41 -1.71 7.98
N PHE A 196 -14.25 -1.13 7.60
CA PHE A 196 -13.07 -1.91 7.20
C PHE A 196 -12.58 -2.84 8.31
N PHE A 197 -12.72 -2.44 9.57
CA PHE A 197 -12.29 -3.26 10.70
C PHE A 197 -13.20 -4.46 10.97
N ASN A 198 -14.37 -4.55 10.33
CA ASN A 198 -15.22 -5.73 10.42
C ASN A 198 -14.82 -6.83 9.44
N GLU A 199 -13.95 -6.53 8.48
CA GLU A 199 -13.55 -7.48 7.45
C GLU A 199 -12.47 -8.45 7.95
N PRO A 200 -12.70 -9.77 7.89
CA PRO A 200 -11.74 -10.76 8.39
C PRO A 200 -10.35 -10.62 7.77
N MET A 201 -10.27 -10.30 6.47
CA MET A 201 -9.00 -10.09 5.76
C MET A 201 -8.19 -8.92 6.35
N ILE A 202 -8.87 -7.90 6.88
CA ILE A 202 -8.25 -6.73 7.51
C ILE A 202 -7.82 -7.08 8.93
N LEU A 203 -8.72 -7.69 9.72
CA LEU A 203 -8.47 -8.09 11.11
C LEU A 203 -7.32 -9.09 11.24
N ASN A 204 -7.24 -10.06 10.33
CA ASN A 204 -6.23 -11.12 10.37
C ASN A 204 -4.88 -10.69 9.78
N SER A 205 -4.76 -9.46 9.29
CA SER A 205 -3.49 -8.98 8.72
C SER A 205 -2.40 -8.82 9.79
N GLN A 206 -1.15 -9.04 9.42
CA GLN A 206 -0.04 -8.91 10.38
C GLN A 206 0.25 -7.46 10.77
N ARG A 207 0.07 -6.54 9.81
CA ARG A 207 0.35 -5.12 9.94
C ARG A 207 -0.79 -4.29 9.41
N ILE A 208 -1.16 -3.27 10.17
CA ILE A 208 -2.07 -2.22 9.71
C ILE A 208 -1.33 -0.88 9.60
N VAL A 209 -1.65 -0.12 8.55
CA VAL A 209 -1.11 1.21 8.29
C VAL A 209 -2.25 2.20 8.10
N LEU A 210 -2.43 3.09 9.07
CA LEU A 210 -3.49 4.08 9.05
C LEU A 210 -2.93 5.45 8.68
N TYR A 211 -3.49 6.04 7.64
CA TYR A 211 -3.17 7.40 7.22
C TYR A 211 -4.29 8.34 7.66
N PHE A 212 -4.00 9.31 8.51
CA PHE A 212 -4.95 10.34 8.86
C PHE A 212 -4.76 11.54 7.94
N PRO A 213 -5.84 12.12 7.42
CA PRO A 213 -5.74 13.32 6.60
C PRO A 213 -5.11 14.48 7.38
N TYR A 214 -4.32 15.26 6.65
CA TYR A 214 -3.57 16.37 7.24
C TYR A 214 -4.51 17.49 7.73
N TYR A 215 -5.56 17.76 6.95
CA TYR A 215 -6.62 18.69 7.29
C TYR A 215 -7.81 17.92 7.84
N ASP A 216 -8.29 18.34 9.00
CA ASP A 216 -9.48 17.78 9.66
C ASP A 216 -9.38 16.26 9.88
N PRO A 217 -8.39 15.76 10.67
CA PRO A 217 -8.33 14.35 11.02
C PRO A 217 -9.49 13.99 11.95
N ASP A 218 -10.12 12.83 11.72
CA ASP A 218 -11.09 12.28 12.66
C ASP A 218 -10.40 12.00 14.02
N PRO A 219 -11.11 12.18 15.14
CA PRO A 219 -10.56 11.89 16.45
C PRO A 219 -10.12 10.43 16.54
N ILE A 220 -8.99 10.24 17.20
CA ILE A 220 -8.49 8.92 17.50
C ILE A 220 -9.18 8.45 18.78
N ASP A 221 -10.34 7.83 18.59
CA ASP A 221 -11.10 7.16 19.65
C ASP A 221 -10.36 5.90 20.14
N ASP A 222 -10.90 5.19 21.12
CA ASP A 222 -10.25 4.00 21.74
C ASP A 222 -10.04 2.81 20.79
N LEU A 223 -10.43 2.93 19.52
CA LEU A 223 -10.22 1.94 18.47
C LEU A 223 -8.75 1.46 18.41
N PHE A 224 -7.77 2.36 18.47
CA PHE A 224 -6.35 1.98 18.37
C PHE A 224 -5.85 1.18 19.59
N LEU A 225 -6.52 1.28 20.74
CA LEU A 225 -6.22 0.48 21.93
C LEU A 225 -6.62 -0.99 21.71
N THR A 226 -7.65 -1.22 20.89
CA THR A 226 -8.26 -2.54 20.70
C THR A 226 -7.80 -3.26 19.43
N LEU A 227 -6.97 -2.63 18.59
CA LEU A 227 -6.47 -3.25 17.36
C LEU A 227 -5.69 -4.55 17.66
N PRO A 228 -6.06 -5.68 17.01
CA PRO A 228 -5.41 -6.97 17.24
C PRO A 228 -4.09 -7.12 16.49
N HIS A 229 -3.76 -6.20 15.57
CA HIS A 229 -2.61 -6.30 14.68
C HIS A 229 -1.29 -6.29 15.45
N LYS A 230 -0.36 -7.19 15.09
CA LYS A 230 0.98 -7.24 15.69
C LYS A 230 1.78 -5.95 15.46
N HIS A 231 1.60 -5.35 14.29
CA HIS A 231 2.28 -4.12 13.91
C HIS A 231 1.27 -3.05 13.52
N ILE A 232 1.24 -1.96 14.29
CA ILE A 232 0.37 -0.81 14.05
C ILE A 232 1.25 0.35 13.60
N SER A 233 0.90 0.98 12.48
CA SER A 233 1.61 2.12 11.92
C SER A 233 0.62 3.25 11.67
N ILE A 234 0.88 4.43 12.22
CA ILE A 234 0.01 5.59 12.09
C ILE A 234 0.79 6.76 11.49
N THR A 235 0.17 7.47 10.56
CA THR A 235 0.59 8.81 10.14
C THR A 235 -0.50 9.79 10.56
N TYR A 236 -0.21 10.61 11.58
CA TYR A 236 -1.18 11.55 12.16
C TYR A 236 -0.44 12.81 12.60
N LEU A 237 -0.87 13.97 12.10
CA LEU A 237 -0.28 15.26 12.47
C LEU A 237 -0.69 15.64 13.90
N ASN A 238 0.27 15.96 14.77
CA ASN A 238 0.00 16.34 16.16
C ASN A 238 -0.72 15.26 16.97
N PHE A 239 -0.32 13.99 16.81
CA PHE A 239 -0.88 12.88 17.59
C PHE A 239 -0.78 13.18 19.10
N PRO A 240 -1.86 13.11 19.89
CA PRO A 240 -1.80 13.51 21.28
C PRO A 240 -0.88 12.61 22.13
N ILE A 241 0.01 13.22 22.92
CA ILE A 241 0.92 12.49 23.82
C ILE A 241 0.14 11.66 24.84
N GLU A 242 -1.01 12.15 25.30
CA GLU A 242 -1.89 11.42 26.22
C GLU A 242 -2.35 10.06 25.66
N LYS A 243 -2.62 9.99 24.35
CA LYS A 243 -3.00 8.74 23.69
C LYS A 243 -1.85 7.74 23.63
N ILE A 244 -0.59 8.19 23.55
CA ILE A 244 0.59 7.32 23.69
C ILE A 244 0.70 6.76 25.10
N ARG A 245 0.46 7.60 26.12
CA ARG A 245 0.45 7.14 27.53
C ARG A 245 -0.64 6.11 27.77
N GLU A 246 -1.86 6.37 27.31
CA GLU A 246 -2.98 5.43 27.40
C GLU A 246 -2.65 4.09 26.74
N LEU A 247 -2.04 4.11 25.55
CA LEU A 247 -1.60 2.90 24.86
C LEU A 247 -0.53 2.14 25.65
N ALA A 248 0.47 2.83 26.18
CA ALA A 248 1.54 2.23 26.96
C ALA A 248 1.01 1.60 28.27
N ALA A 249 0.08 2.29 28.96
CA ALA A 249 -0.59 1.76 30.14
C ALA A 249 -1.41 0.51 29.80
N HIS A 250 -2.21 0.57 28.73
CA HIS A 250 -3.00 -0.57 28.27
C HIS A 250 -2.13 -1.79 27.89
N TRP A 251 -1.00 -1.57 27.21
CA TRP A 251 -0.07 -2.64 26.85
C TRP A 251 0.61 -3.27 28.07
N LYS A 252 0.91 -2.46 29.09
CA LYS A 252 1.45 -2.92 30.36
C LYS A 252 0.44 -3.79 31.11
N GLU A 253 -0.83 -3.36 31.17
CA GLU A 253 -1.91 -4.10 31.83
C GLU A 253 -2.26 -5.41 31.12
N THR A 254 -2.32 -5.38 29.79
CA THR A 254 -2.71 -6.55 28.98
C THR A 254 -1.56 -7.51 28.66
N SER A 255 -0.32 -7.19 29.05
CA SER A 255 0.87 -7.99 28.80
C SER A 255 0.97 -8.44 27.33
N LYS A 256 0.95 -7.48 26.40
CA LYS A 256 1.06 -7.75 24.96
C LYS A 256 2.31 -8.60 24.65
N PRO A 257 2.28 -9.44 23.59
CA PRO A 257 3.38 -10.34 23.28
C PRO A 257 4.62 -9.60 22.76
N ILE A 258 5.79 -10.24 22.89
CA ILE A 258 7.06 -9.74 22.35
C ILE A 258 6.96 -9.49 20.85
N GLY A 259 7.54 -8.37 20.41
CA GLY A 259 7.55 -7.94 19.01
C GLY A 259 6.25 -7.29 18.55
N GLN A 260 5.29 -7.04 19.46
CA GLN A 260 4.20 -6.10 19.24
C GLN A 260 4.80 -4.69 19.06
N THR A 261 4.43 -3.98 18.00
CA THR A 261 4.98 -2.64 17.71
C THR A 261 3.93 -1.62 17.34
N PHE A 262 4.12 -0.41 17.83
CA PHE A 262 3.41 0.79 17.41
C PHE A 262 4.42 1.78 16.83
N LEU A 263 4.16 2.24 15.62
CA LEU A 263 4.99 3.21 14.92
C LEU A 263 4.15 4.43 14.55
N LEU A 264 4.62 5.60 14.94
CA LEU A 264 4.02 6.87 14.58
C LEU A 264 5.02 7.68 13.75
N VAL A 265 4.56 8.15 12.59
CA VAL A 265 5.32 9.04 11.73
C VAL A 265 5.09 10.48 12.20
N ILE A 266 6.17 11.21 12.48
CA ILE A 266 6.15 12.52 13.15
C ILE A 266 7.05 13.55 12.44
N GLU A 267 6.72 14.83 12.62
CA GLU A 267 7.41 15.97 11.98
C GLU A 267 8.68 16.40 12.72
N HIS A 268 8.62 16.46 14.05
CA HIS A 268 9.70 16.96 14.88
C HIS A 268 10.16 15.92 15.91
N TYR A 269 11.48 15.75 16.06
CA TYR A 269 12.03 14.82 17.04
C TYR A 269 11.77 15.24 18.50
N SER A 270 11.47 16.53 18.75
CA SER A 270 11.06 17.03 20.07
C SER A 270 9.87 16.26 20.64
N TYR A 271 8.94 15.83 19.79
CA TYR A 271 7.80 15.00 20.19
C TYR A 271 8.23 13.71 20.91
N VAL A 272 9.30 13.05 20.45
CA VAL A 272 9.84 11.84 21.10
C VAL A 272 10.33 12.17 22.51
N ILE A 273 11.00 13.31 22.68
CA ILE A 273 11.53 13.77 23.97
C ILE A 273 10.39 14.09 24.94
N GLU A 274 9.37 14.80 24.47
CA GLU A 274 8.17 15.13 25.25
C GLU A 274 7.43 13.86 25.70
N VAL A 275 7.27 12.88 24.80
CA VAL A 275 6.69 11.57 25.17
C VAL A 275 7.55 10.86 26.22
N HIS A 276 8.88 10.86 26.07
CA HIS A 276 9.77 10.28 27.07
C HIS A 276 9.57 10.92 28.45
N ASP A 277 9.51 12.25 28.52
CA ASP A 277 9.27 12.99 29.76
C ASP A 277 7.90 12.66 30.37
N HIS A 278 6.87 12.59 29.54
CA HIS A 278 5.51 12.26 29.97
C HIS A 278 5.41 10.84 30.54
N LEU A 279 6.04 9.86 29.89
CA LEU A 279 6.05 8.47 30.36
C LEU A 279 6.86 8.28 31.65
N LYS A 280 7.95 9.04 31.84
CA LYS A 280 8.70 9.05 33.11
C LYS A 280 7.84 9.54 34.26
N GLN A 281 7.15 10.67 34.05
CA GLN A 281 6.32 11.30 35.08
C GLN A 281 5.11 10.44 35.47
N HIS A 282 4.47 9.79 34.51
CA HIS A 282 3.17 9.14 34.74
C HIS A 282 3.23 7.61 34.85
N LEU A 283 4.22 6.95 34.23
CA LEU A 283 4.33 5.48 34.19
C LEU A 283 5.63 4.93 34.79
N GLY A 284 6.46 5.79 35.38
CA GLY A 284 7.73 5.39 35.99
C GLY A 284 8.75 4.88 34.98
N ALA A 285 8.70 5.37 33.74
CA ALA A 285 9.66 4.99 32.71
C ALA A 285 11.10 5.35 33.13
N ILE A 286 12.07 4.55 32.69
CA ILE A 286 13.49 4.71 33.05
C ILE A 286 14.27 5.10 31.79
N PRO A 287 15.03 6.22 31.80
CA PRO A 287 15.94 6.57 30.72
C PRO A 287 16.91 5.43 30.40
N SER A 288 16.98 5.03 29.13
CA SER A 288 17.71 3.83 28.72
C SER A 288 18.37 3.97 27.35
N LYS A 289 19.08 2.93 26.94
CA LYS A 289 19.57 2.74 25.58
C LYS A 289 19.19 1.37 25.04
N VAL A 290 18.69 1.31 23.81
CA VAL A 290 18.40 0.04 23.11
C VAL A 290 19.71 -0.62 22.67
N ILE A 291 19.99 -1.84 23.14
CA ILE A 291 21.27 -2.53 22.90
C ILE A 291 21.48 -2.79 21.40
N SER A 292 20.44 -3.24 20.70
CA SER A 292 20.51 -3.58 19.27
C SER A 292 20.81 -2.38 18.36
N LEU A 293 20.60 -1.15 18.85
CA LEU A 293 20.91 0.09 18.13
C LEU A 293 22.32 0.62 18.42
N GLY A 294 23.07 -0.08 19.29
CA GLY A 294 24.46 0.24 19.62
C GLY A 294 24.65 1.67 20.15
N THR A 295 25.58 2.40 19.56
CA THR A 295 25.94 3.78 19.95
C THR A 295 25.22 4.85 19.16
N SER A 296 24.23 4.47 18.32
CA SER A 296 23.45 5.43 17.52
C SER A 296 22.78 6.48 18.41
N TYR A 297 22.65 7.71 17.91
CA TYR A 297 21.84 8.75 18.55
C TYR A 297 20.39 8.25 18.81
N PHE A 298 19.87 7.44 17.89
CA PHE A 298 18.54 6.84 17.98
C PHE A 298 18.44 5.68 18.98
N ALA A 299 19.56 5.23 19.55
CA ALA A 299 19.55 4.25 20.62
C ALA A 299 18.97 4.83 21.92
N HIS A 300 18.86 6.15 22.06
CA HIS A 300 18.25 6.79 23.23
C HIS A 300 16.76 6.47 23.35
N SER A 301 16.39 5.86 24.47
CA SER A 301 15.05 5.37 24.73
C SER A 301 14.60 5.66 26.16
N VAL A 302 13.33 5.39 26.43
CA VAL A 302 12.85 5.08 27.77
C VAL A 302 12.30 3.66 27.79
N THR A 303 12.40 2.99 28.94
CA THR A 303 11.88 1.64 29.16
C THR A 303 10.88 1.63 30.31
N ILE A 304 9.79 0.88 30.17
CA ILE A 304 8.80 0.64 31.22
C ILE A 304 8.79 -0.87 31.50
N PRO A 305 9.30 -1.31 32.66
CA PRO A 305 9.20 -2.72 33.04
C PRO A 305 7.74 -3.15 33.14
N ILE A 306 7.39 -4.28 32.52
CA ILE A 306 6.07 -4.91 32.66
C ILE A 306 6.16 -5.97 33.77
N ASN A 307 7.11 -6.88 33.64
CA ASN A 307 7.41 -7.95 34.61
C ASN A 307 8.90 -8.35 34.49
N GLU A 308 9.26 -9.52 35.03
CA GLU A 308 10.65 -10.03 34.98
C GLU A 308 11.12 -10.43 33.57
N GLU A 309 10.19 -10.65 32.63
CA GLU A 309 10.47 -11.14 31.27
C GLU A 309 10.28 -10.07 30.20
N LEU A 310 9.46 -9.04 30.45
CA LEU A 310 8.96 -8.10 29.44
C LEU A 310 9.19 -6.64 29.83
N GLU A 311 9.49 -5.81 28.83
CA GLU A 311 9.55 -4.36 28.95
C GLU A 311 8.96 -3.67 27.70
N ILE A 312 8.35 -2.50 27.92
CA ILE A 312 7.95 -1.58 26.84
C ILE A 312 9.12 -0.66 26.57
N VAL A 313 9.60 -0.64 25.33
CA VAL A 313 10.72 0.21 24.91
C VAL A 313 10.21 1.26 23.94
N VAL A 314 10.52 2.53 24.23
CA VAL A 314 10.09 3.69 23.45
C VAL A 314 11.31 4.45 22.95
N TYR A 315 11.40 4.67 21.65
CA TYR A 315 12.55 5.31 21.01
C TYR A 315 12.17 6.00 19.69
N GLY A 316 13.04 6.92 19.26
CA GLY A 316 12.90 7.67 18.01
C GLY A 316 13.82 7.14 16.90
N GLY A 317 13.54 7.55 15.66
CA GLY A 317 14.36 7.21 14.50
C GLY A 317 14.10 8.12 13.31
N LYS A 318 14.92 8.03 12.27
CA LYS A 318 14.60 8.63 10.96
C LYS A 318 13.51 7.82 10.28
N ALA A 319 12.53 8.51 9.72
CA ALA A 319 11.53 7.86 8.88
C ALA A 319 12.19 7.28 7.63
N THR A 320 11.86 6.03 7.30
CA THR A 320 12.24 5.41 6.02
C THR A 320 11.46 5.99 4.85
N MET A 321 10.21 6.41 5.10
CA MET A 321 9.36 7.09 4.13
C MET A 321 9.55 8.60 4.27
N LYS A 322 10.05 9.26 3.22
CA LYS A 322 10.14 10.73 3.16
C LYS A 322 8.82 11.29 2.65
N TRP A 323 7.96 11.71 3.55
CA TRP A 323 6.75 12.46 3.19
C TRP A 323 6.79 13.79 3.95
N PRO A 324 7.44 14.84 3.41
CA PRO A 324 7.53 16.12 4.10
C PRO A 324 6.14 16.61 4.52
N PRO A 325 5.97 17.08 5.76
CA PRO A 325 7.02 17.42 6.73
C PRO A 325 7.50 16.25 7.63
N PHE A 326 6.94 15.05 7.48
CA PHE A 326 7.25 13.90 8.31
C PHE A 326 8.58 13.22 7.95
N ILE A 327 9.59 13.42 8.80
CA ILE A 327 10.95 12.89 8.59
C ILE A 327 11.47 12.05 9.76
N TRP A 328 10.71 11.99 10.85
CA TRP A 328 11.04 11.21 12.05
C TRP A 328 9.98 10.13 12.31
N THR A 329 10.36 9.15 13.10
CA THR A 329 9.46 8.12 13.61
C THR A 329 9.60 8.02 15.10
N PHE A 330 8.47 7.95 15.78
CA PHE A 330 8.33 7.44 17.12
C PHE A 330 8.02 5.95 17.04
N LYS A 331 8.67 5.13 17.87
CA LYS A 331 8.42 3.69 17.96
C LYS A 331 8.27 3.25 19.41
N MET A 332 7.23 2.46 19.66
CA MET A 332 7.01 1.73 20.90
C MET A 332 6.94 0.24 20.60
N GLU A 333 7.62 -0.57 21.40
CA GLU A 333 7.79 -2.01 21.14
C GLU A 333 7.84 -2.80 22.45
N ILE A 334 7.19 -3.96 22.46
CA ILE A 334 7.36 -4.94 23.54
C ILE A 334 8.62 -5.76 23.27
N MET A 335 9.56 -5.72 24.20
CA MET A 335 10.83 -6.44 24.13
C MET A 335 11.02 -7.34 25.36
N SER A 336 11.94 -8.31 25.24
CA SER A 336 12.40 -9.08 26.39
C SER A 336 13.13 -8.17 27.37
N ARG A 337 12.99 -8.45 28.67
CA ARG A 337 13.71 -7.75 29.73
C ARG A 337 15.22 -7.82 29.48
N GLY A 338 15.90 -6.69 29.65
CA GLY A 338 17.34 -6.57 29.39
C GLY A 338 17.69 -6.26 27.93
N SER A 339 16.70 -5.98 27.07
CA SER A 339 16.94 -5.44 25.72
C SER A 339 17.44 -4.00 25.74
N THR A 340 17.30 -3.34 26.89
CA THR A 340 17.79 -1.99 27.15
C THR A 340 18.76 -1.94 28.33
N VAL A 341 19.67 -0.96 28.30
CA VAL A 341 20.57 -0.64 29.42
C VAL A 341 20.15 0.69 30.02
N PRO A 342 19.88 0.77 31.34
CA PRO A 342 19.59 2.05 31.99
C PRO A 342 20.71 3.06 31.75
N LYS A 343 20.35 4.30 31.44
CA LYS A 343 21.34 5.39 31.47
C LYS A 343 21.63 5.74 32.92
N PRO A 344 22.90 5.87 33.33
CA PRO A 344 23.21 6.47 34.61
C PRO A 344 22.59 7.88 34.64
N LEU A 345 21.91 8.20 35.74
CA LEU A 345 21.41 9.56 35.97
C LEU A 345 22.63 10.51 35.92
N PRO A 346 22.55 11.64 35.20
CA PRO A 346 23.59 12.65 35.30
C PRO A 346 23.71 13.06 36.78
N GLN A 347 24.94 12.93 37.32
CA GLN A 347 25.28 13.32 38.69
C GLN A 347 25.15 14.83 38.89
#